data_AF-A0AAQ4DGX2-F1
#
_entry.id   AF-A0AAQ4DGX2-F1
#
_cell.length_a   1.000
_cell.length_b   1.000
_cell.length_c   1.000
_cell.angle_alpha   90.00
_cell.angle_beta   90.00
_cell.angle_gamma   90.00
#
_symmetry.space_group_name_H-M   'P 1'
#
loop_
_entity.id
_entity.type
_entity.pdbx_description
1 polymer ?
#
loop_
_entity_poly.entity_id
_entity_poly.type
_entity_poly.pdbx_seq_one_letter_code
_entity_poly.pdbx_strand_id
1 'polypeptide(L)'
;MTVPTASAPVEVLQRQLTVCRNEISNLRAKLRAVSAHFNKQCSELLHALESQRGTIRGGTKVAKSQDDESANRRSFEFQPIGYIQTAFRFKNGTPRQGCICPNSQAVLTLDKQVFTCPEHSLEGLDKFSHVWMMSLGFPLAYMCDQKGLCTYSAQYFLRNAVCF
;
A
#
# COMPACT_ATOMS: atom_id res chain seq x y z
N MET A 1 40.74 68.08 -2.06
CA MET A 1 40.87 66.65 -2.43
C MET A 1 39.56 65.96 -2.12
N THR A 2 38.68 65.84 -3.12
CA THR A 2 37.38 65.19 -2.98
C THR A 2 37.57 63.70 -3.23
N VAL A 3 37.42 62.89 -2.17
CA VAL A 3 37.50 61.43 -2.24
C VAL A 3 36.29 60.92 -3.04
N PRO A 4 36.45 60.09 -4.08
CA PRO A 4 35.32 59.52 -4.80
C PRO A 4 34.62 58.49 -3.91
N THR A 5 33.33 58.69 -3.69
CA THR A 5 32.44 57.87 -2.86
C THR A 5 32.23 56.49 -3.47
N ALA A 6 32.46 55.45 -2.66
CA ALA A 6 32.27 54.04 -2.98
C ALA A 6 30.80 53.59 -3.00
N SER A 7 29.91 54.31 -3.70
CA SER A 7 28.47 54.00 -3.77
C SER A 7 28.09 52.93 -4.81
N ALA A 8 28.91 52.75 -5.85
CA ALA A 8 28.64 51.82 -6.96
C ALA A 8 28.46 50.33 -6.57
N PRO A 9 29.20 49.75 -5.60
CA PRO A 9 29.10 48.32 -5.30
C PRO A 9 27.79 47.93 -4.58
N VAL A 10 27.28 48.81 -3.72
CA VAL A 10 26.10 48.54 -2.88
C VAL A 10 24.82 48.54 -3.72
N GLU A 11 24.70 49.48 -4.65
CA GLU A 11 23.55 49.56 -5.57
C GLU A 11 23.47 48.33 -6.48
N VAL A 12 24.63 47.84 -6.97
CA VAL A 12 24.70 46.61 -7.79
C VAL A 12 24.19 45.41 -7.01
N LEU A 13 24.62 45.25 -5.75
CA LEU A 13 24.18 44.14 -4.89
C LEU A 13 22.68 44.21 -4.55
N GLN A 14 22.15 45.42 -4.30
CA GLN A 14 20.71 45.62 -4.08
C GLN A 14 19.88 45.25 -5.32
N ARG A 15 20.40 45.57 -6.52
CA ARG A 15 19.76 45.18 -7.79
C ARG A 15 19.76 43.66 -7.96
N GLN A 16 20.87 43.00 -7.69
CA GLN A 16 20.97 41.53 -7.74
C GLN A 16 20.04 40.84 -6.75
N LEU A 17 19.93 41.34 -5.52
CA LEU A 17 18.97 40.82 -4.53
C LEU A 17 17.51 40.98 -5.01
N THR A 18 17.19 42.10 -5.65
CA THR A 18 15.85 42.33 -6.20
C THR A 18 15.54 41.35 -7.33
N VAL A 19 16.48 41.15 -8.25
CA VAL A 19 16.37 40.14 -9.32
C VAL A 19 16.19 38.75 -8.74
N CYS A 20 17.04 38.35 -7.78
CA CYS A 20 16.97 37.03 -7.16
C CYS A 20 15.63 36.79 -6.43
N ARG A 21 15.10 37.80 -5.72
CA ARG A 21 13.77 37.71 -5.09
C ARG A 21 12.65 37.54 -6.11
N ASN A 22 12.72 38.26 -7.22
CA ASN A 22 11.74 38.14 -8.30
C ASN A 22 11.81 36.75 -8.95
N GLU A 23 13.01 36.23 -9.22
CA GLU A 23 13.20 34.88 -9.75
C GLU A 23 12.66 33.81 -8.81
N ILE A 24 12.93 33.90 -7.50
CA ILE A 24 12.36 32.98 -6.51
C ILE A 24 10.83 33.05 -6.51
N SER A 25 10.25 34.25 -6.62
CA SER A 25 8.80 34.42 -6.73
C SER A 25 8.24 33.76 -7.99
N ASN A 26 8.89 33.96 -9.12
CA ASN A 26 8.53 33.36 -10.41
C ASN A 26 8.63 31.83 -10.37
N LEU A 27 9.71 31.29 -9.81
CA LEU A 27 9.90 29.85 -9.66
C LEU A 27 8.83 29.22 -8.77
N ARG A 28 8.49 29.87 -7.64
CA ARG A 28 7.39 29.41 -6.77
C ARG A 28 6.05 29.45 -7.49
N ALA A 29 5.79 30.46 -8.32
CA ALA A 29 4.57 30.54 -9.11
C ALA A 29 4.49 29.40 -10.15
N LYS A 30 5.59 29.12 -10.86
CA LYS A 30 5.70 28.00 -11.82
C LYS A 30 5.46 26.67 -11.12
N LEU A 31 6.08 26.43 -9.96
CA LEU A 31 5.90 25.20 -9.20
C LEU A 31 4.43 24.99 -8.80
N ARG A 32 3.77 26.04 -8.29
CA ARG A 32 2.33 25.98 -7.96
C ARG A 32 1.47 25.66 -9.17
N ALA A 33 1.75 26.27 -10.32
CA ALA A 33 1.00 26.00 -11.55
C ALA A 33 1.15 24.53 -12.00
N VAL A 34 2.37 23.99 -11.95
CA VAL A 34 2.64 22.58 -12.28
C VAL A 34 1.93 21.63 -11.30
N SER A 35 2.03 21.88 -9.99
CA SER A 35 1.34 21.06 -8.98
C SER A 35 -0.19 21.10 -9.16
N ALA A 36 -0.76 22.27 -9.47
CA ALA A 36 -2.19 22.40 -9.74
C ALA A 36 -2.60 21.60 -10.98
N HIS A 37 -1.80 21.68 -12.07
CA HIS A 37 -2.03 20.88 -13.28
C HIS A 37 -1.98 19.38 -12.98
N PHE A 38 -0.98 18.92 -12.23
CA PHE A 38 -0.85 17.52 -11.84
C PHE A 38 -2.05 17.03 -11.02
N ASN A 39 -2.45 17.79 -9.99
CA ASN A 39 -3.61 17.45 -9.17
C ASN A 39 -4.89 17.38 -10.00
N LYS A 40 -5.05 18.27 -10.98
CA LYS A 40 -6.18 18.25 -11.91
C LYS A 40 -6.18 16.97 -12.76
N GLN A 41 -5.02 16.59 -13.32
CA GLN A 41 -4.88 15.37 -14.12
C GLN A 41 -5.18 14.10 -13.29
N CYS A 42 -4.72 14.04 -12.04
CA CYS A 42 -5.08 12.95 -11.13
C CYS A 42 -6.59 12.89 -10.88
N SER A 43 -7.25 14.04 -10.66
CA SER A 43 -8.70 14.10 -10.48
C SER A 43 -9.46 13.65 -11.72
N GLU A 44 -9.00 14.03 -12.92
CA GLU A 44 -9.59 13.62 -14.20
C GLU A 44 -9.45 12.10 -14.40
N LEU A 45 -8.29 11.52 -14.08
CA LEU A 45 -8.06 10.08 -14.13
C LEU A 45 -8.95 9.31 -13.14
N LEU A 46 -9.06 9.77 -11.89
CA LEU A 46 -9.90 9.14 -10.88
C LEU A 46 -11.37 9.11 -11.32
N HIS A 47 -11.89 10.22 -11.84
CA HIS A 47 -13.26 10.28 -12.36
C HIS A 47 -13.48 9.35 -13.56
N ALA A 48 -12.49 9.25 -14.47
CA ALA A 48 -12.57 8.34 -15.61
C ALA A 48 -12.64 6.87 -15.15
N LEU A 49 -11.81 6.48 -14.18
CA LEU A 49 -11.81 5.12 -13.62
C LEU A 49 -13.10 4.80 -12.86
N GLU A 50 -13.66 5.75 -12.11
CA GLU A 50 -14.95 5.61 -11.45
C GLU A 50 -16.09 5.41 -12.46
N SER A 51 -16.06 6.13 -13.58
CA SER A 51 -17.06 5.99 -14.65
C SER A 51 -17.03 4.59 -15.29
N GLN A 52 -15.84 4.01 -15.49
CA GLN A 52 -15.70 2.65 -16.04
C GLN A 52 -16.12 1.56 -15.06
N ARG A 53 -15.97 1.79 -13.75
CA ARG A 53 -16.43 0.85 -12.71
C ARG A 53 -17.95 0.67 -12.71
N GLY A 54 -18.70 1.65 -13.23
CA GLY A 54 -20.14 1.57 -13.45
C GLY A 54 -20.55 0.66 -14.63
N THR A 55 -19.73 0.57 -15.67
CA THR A 55 -20.05 -0.20 -16.90
C THR A 55 -19.86 -1.71 -16.73
N ILE A 56 -18.91 -2.17 -15.92
CA ILE A 56 -18.65 -3.61 -15.71
C ILE A 56 -19.71 -4.28 -14.80
N ARG A 57 -20.48 -3.50 -14.02
CA ARG A 57 -21.58 -4.01 -13.16
C ARG A 57 -22.95 -4.15 -13.87
N GLY A 58 -22.99 -4.14 -15.21
CA GLY A 58 -24.21 -4.34 -16.01
C GLY A 58 -24.72 -5.80 -16.09
N GLY A 59 -24.40 -6.66 -15.12
CA GLY A 59 -24.60 -8.11 -15.24
C GLY A 59 -25.02 -8.84 -13.97
N THR A 60 -25.77 -8.24 -13.03
CA THR A 60 -26.64 -9.00 -12.12
C THR A 60 -27.64 -8.05 -11.45
N LYS A 61 -28.93 -8.22 -11.76
CA LYS A 61 -30.03 -7.49 -11.13
C LYS A 61 -30.26 -8.04 -9.72
N VAL A 62 -30.05 -7.25 -8.67
CA VAL A 62 -30.68 -7.47 -7.36
C VAL A 62 -31.21 -6.13 -6.86
N ALA A 63 -32.48 -6.16 -6.45
CA ALA A 63 -33.34 -5.02 -6.19
C ALA A 63 -32.95 -4.18 -4.96
N LYS A 64 -33.46 -2.95 -4.96
CA LYS A 64 -33.24 -1.84 -4.02
C LYS A 64 -34.22 -1.88 -2.83
N SER A 65 -33.73 -1.51 -1.66
CA SER A 65 -34.47 -0.90 -0.52
C SER A 65 -33.42 -0.29 0.42
N GLN A 66 -33.09 1.00 0.29
CA GLN A 66 -33.60 2.14 1.09
C GLN A 66 -33.49 1.94 2.61
N ASP A 67 -32.45 2.53 3.20
CA ASP A 67 -32.53 3.48 4.32
C ASP A 67 -31.18 4.21 4.48
N ASP A 68 -31.23 5.54 4.36
CA ASP A 68 -30.12 6.49 4.57
C ASP A 68 -29.89 6.69 6.08
N GLU A 69 -28.74 6.24 6.60
CA GLU A 69 -28.04 6.68 7.84
C GLU A 69 -26.86 5.72 8.14
N SER A 70 -25.93 5.53 7.19
CA SER A 70 -24.76 4.66 7.40
C SER A 70 -23.53 5.00 6.55
N ALA A 71 -23.44 6.25 6.06
CA ALA A 71 -22.41 6.72 5.12
C ALA A 71 -20.98 6.83 5.68
N ASN A 72 -20.65 6.22 6.84
CA ASN A 72 -19.28 6.17 7.35
C ASN A 72 -18.80 4.77 7.79
N ARG A 73 -19.48 3.69 7.42
CA ARG A 73 -18.84 2.36 7.46
C ARG A 73 -18.08 2.16 6.16
N ARG A 74 -16.86 2.70 6.08
CA ARG A 74 -15.90 2.30 5.04
C ARG A 74 -15.68 0.79 5.16
N SER A 75 -16.37 0.01 4.34
CA SER A 75 -16.15 -1.42 4.23
C SER A 75 -14.81 -1.64 3.55
N PHE A 76 -13.80 -2.02 4.32
CA PHE A 76 -12.49 -2.41 3.79
C PHE A 76 -12.55 -3.89 3.42
N GLU A 77 -12.33 -4.18 2.14
CA GLU A 77 -12.23 -5.55 1.63
C GLU A 77 -10.76 -5.97 1.64
N PHE A 78 -10.45 -7.06 2.34
CA PHE A 78 -9.11 -7.61 2.35
C PHE A 78 -8.95 -8.63 1.23
N GLN A 79 -8.03 -8.38 0.31
CA GLN A 79 -7.59 -9.36 -0.66
C GLN A 79 -6.38 -10.14 -0.09
N PRO A 80 -6.41 -11.49 -0.08
CA PRO A 80 -5.27 -12.27 0.37
C PRO A 80 -4.08 -12.08 -0.58
N ILE A 81 -2.89 -11.89 -0.02
CA ILE A 81 -1.62 -11.79 -0.77
C ILE A 81 -1.02 -13.16 -1.13
N GLY A 82 -1.52 -14.23 -0.50
CA GLY A 82 -1.00 -15.58 -0.65
C GLY A 82 -1.59 -16.54 0.38
N TYR A 83 -1.11 -17.79 0.31
CA TYR A 83 -1.59 -18.90 1.12
C TYR A 83 -0.41 -19.61 1.78
N ILE A 84 -0.58 -19.99 3.05
CA ILE A 84 0.39 -20.78 3.79
C ILE A 84 -0.05 -22.24 3.87
N GLN A 85 0.87 -23.15 3.58
CA GLN A 85 0.71 -24.58 3.76
C GLN A 85 1.54 -25.02 4.96
N THR A 86 0.93 -25.76 5.88
CA THR A 86 1.59 -26.28 7.09
C THR A 86 1.28 -27.75 7.28
N ALA A 87 2.00 -28.42 8.19
CA ALA A 87 1.68 -29.79 8.60
C ALA A 87 0.36 -29.90 9.41
N PHE A 88 -0.20 -28.79 9.87
CA PHE A 88 -1.37 -28.77 10.76
C PHE A 88 -2.67 -28.63 9.98
N ARG A 89 -3.37 -29.75 9.80
CA ARG A 89 -4.66 -29.81 9.08
C ARG A 89 -5.85 -29.30 9.89
N PHE A 90 -5.74 -29.17 11.21
CA PHE A 90 -6.86 -28.73 12.03
C PHE A 90 -6.35 -27.76 13.08
N LYS A 91 -7.15 -26.76 13.39
CA LYS A 91 -6.91 -25.77 14.46
C LYS A 91 -6.56 -26.42 15.81
N ASN A 92 -7.14 -27.57 16.12
CA ASN A 92 -6.86 -28.32 17.36
C ASN A 92 -5.48 -29.02 17.34
N GLY A 93 -4.89 -29.20 16.15
CA GLY A 93 -3.57 -29.81 15.97
C GLY A 93 -2.43 -28.78 15.88
N THR A 94 -2.73 -27.49 15.74
CA THR A 94 -1.72 -26.44 15.68
C THR A 94 -1.15 -26.16 17.08
N PRO A 95 0.18 -26.19 17.26
CA PRO A 95 0.78 -25.94 18.56
C PRO A 95 0.49 -24.51 19.03
N ARG A 96 0.18 -24.36 20.33
CA ARG A 96 -0.07 -23.03 20.93
C ARG A 96 1.16 -22.13 20.97
N GLN A 97 2.34 -22.70 20.79
CA GLN A 97 3.60 -21.98 20.68
C GLN A 97 4.37 -22.54 19.48
N GLY A 98 4.75 -21.64 18.58
CA GLY A 98 5.49 -21.99 17.36
C GLY A 98 6.75 -22.80 17.55
N CYS A 99 7.55 -22.39 18.54
CA CYS A 99 8.88 -22.94 18.76
C CYS A 99 8.87 -24.37 19.33
N ILE A 100 7.71 -24.92 19.71
CA ILE A 100 7.60 -26.28 20.26
C ILE A 100 7.87 -27.34 19.18
N CYS A 101 7.61 -27.04 17.91
CA CYS A 101 7.82 -27.98 16.81
C CYS A 101 8.86 -27.45 15.82
N PRO A 102 10.16 -27.52 16.14
CA PRO A 102 11.23 -26.97 15.29
C PRO A 102 11.34 -27.69 13.93
N ASN A 103 10.85 -28.93 13.84
CA ASN A 103 10.85 -29.71 12.61
C ASN A 103 9.61 -29.43 11.73
N SER A 104 8.66 -28.60 12.19
CA SER A 104 7.47 -28.26 11.41
C SER A 104 7.83 -27.21 10.35
N GLN A 105 7.91 -27.64 9.10
CA GLN A 105 8.08 -26.73 7.97
C GLN A 105 6.73 -26.20 7.47
N ALA A 106 6.73 -24.97 6.97
CA ALA A 106 5.61 -24.37 6.26
C ALA A 106 6.10 -23.74 4.97
N VAL A 107 5.22 -23.68 3.97
CA VAL A 107 5.49 -23.05 2.68
C VAL A 107 4.48 -21.93 2.47
N LEU A 108 4.96 -20.70 2.30
CA LEU A 108 4.14 -19.55 1.94
C LEU A 108 4.20 -19.33 0.43
N THR A 109 3.06 -19.49 -0.24
CA THR A 109 2.91 -19.24 -1.67
C THR A 109 2.22 -17.91 -1.88
N LEU A 110 2.91 -16.95 -2.50
CA LEU A 110 2.39 -15.61 -2.77
C LEU A 110 1.78 -15.53 -4.17
N ASP A 111 0.64 -14.84 -4.29
CA ASP A 111 -0.01 -14.62 -5.58
C ASP A 111 0.62 -13.42 -6.30
N LYS A 112 1.26 -13.69 -7.44
CA LYS A 112 1.93 -12.67 -8.25
C LYS A 112 0.97 -11.61 -8.77
N GLN A 113 -0.33 -11.89 -8.91
CA GLN A 113 -1.29 -10.94 -9.44
C GLN A 113 -1.64 -9.81 -8.45
N VAL A 114 -1.36 -10.01 -7.17
CA VAL A 114 -1.63 -9.01 -6.12
C VAL A 114 -0.52 -7.95 -6.06
N PHE A 115 0.68 -8.28 -6.54
CA PHE A 115 1.82 -7.36 -6.51
C PHE A 115 1.92 -6.57 -7.81
N THR A 116 2.07 -5.25 -7.70
CA THR A 116 2.36 -4.39 -8.86
C THR A 116 3.67 -4.77 -9.55
N CYS A 117 4.69 -5.17 -8.76
CA CYS A 117 6.01 -5.61 -9.23
C CYS A 117 6.46 -6.86 -8.45
N PRO A 118 6.08 -8.08 -8.90
CA PRO A 118 6.32 -9.31 -8.15
C PRO A 118 7.81 -9.60 -7.89
N GLU A 119 8.68 -9.32 -8.88
CA GLU A 119 10.13 -9.58 -8.80
C GLU A 119 10.83 -8.76 -7.71
N HIS A 120 10.39 -7.51 -7.49
CA HIS A 120 11.02 -6.60 -6.53
C HIS A 120 10.35 -6.62 -5.15
N SER A 121 9.14 -7.18 -5.01
CA SER A 121 8.38 -7.13 -3.76
C SER A 121 9.01 -7.96 -2.64
N LEU A 122 9.88 -8.93 -2.99
CA LEU A 122 10.55 -9.84 -2.05
C LEU A 122 12.08 -9.67 -2.06
N GLU A 123 12.59 -8.66 -2.77
CA GLU A 123 14.02 -8.42 -2.89
C GLU A 123 14.63 -8.09 -1.52
N GLY A 124 15.65 -8.84 -1.10
CA GLY A 124 16.31 -8.66 0.19
C GLY A 124 15.64 -9.34 1.38
N LEU A 125 14.55 -10.10 1.18
CA LEU A 125 13.92 -10.90 2.23
C LEU A 125 14.85 -12.00 2.75
N ASP A 126 15.76 -12.49 1.91
CA ASP A 126 16.81 -13.48 2.21
C ASP A 126 17.82 -13.02 3.26
N LYS A 127 17.93 -11.71 3.50
CA LYS A 127 18.85 -11.12 4.48
C LYS A 127 18.32 -11.16 5.92
N PHE A 128 17.05 -11.50 6.09
CA PHE A 128 16.40 -11.57 7.40
C PHE A 128 16.20 -13.03 7.80
N SER A 129 16.53 -13.35 9.05
CA SER A 129 16.22 -14.67 9.62
C SER A 129 14.76 -14.81 10.04
N HIS A 130 14.04 -13.69 10.25
CA HIS A 130 12.68 -13.71 10.78
C HIS A 130 11.79 -12.76 9.99
N VAL A 131 10.54 -13.18 9.78
CA VAL A 131 9.53 -12.39 9.08
C VAL A 131 8.24 -12.31 9.91
N TRP A 132 7.58 -11.16 9.86
CA TRP A 132 6.25 -11.00 10.45
C TRP A 132 5.19 -11.37 9.43
N MET A 133 4.28 -12.26 9.81
CA MET A 133 3.14 -12.65 8.99
C MET A 133 1.84 -12.27 9.67
N MET A 134 0.97 -11.60 8.92
CA MET A 134 -0.38 -11.25 9.35
C MET A 134 -1.37 -12.11 8.57
N SER A 135 -2.10 -12.97 9.28
CA SER A 135 -3.13 -13.82 8.68
C SER A 135 -4.51 -13.36 9.12
N LEU A 136 -5.44 -13.28 8.17
CA LEU A 136 -6.85 -13.03 8.48
C LEU A 136 -7.56 -14.35 8.78
N GLY A 137 -8.12 -14.42 9.98
CA GLY A 137 -8.90 -15.56 10.44
C GLY A 137 -10.32 -15.52 9.90
N PHE A 138 -10.54 -15.98 8.66
CA PHE A 138 -11.90 -16.15 8.14
C PHE A 138 -12.52 -17.44 8.70
N PRO A 139 -13.72 -17.39 9.31
CA PRO A 139 -14.38 -18.58 9.86
C PRO A 139 -15.00 -19.51 8.81
N LEU A 140 -15.03 -19.13 7.53
CA LEU A 140 -15.85 -19.78 6.50
C LEU A 140 -15.12 -19.86 5.14
N ALA A 141 -14.24 -20.85 4.95
CA ALA A 141 -13.94 -21.43 3.64
C ALA A 141 -13.02 -22.65 3.82
N TYR A 142 -13.62 -23.82 3.96
CA TYR A 142 -12.92 -25.09 3.75
C TYR A 142 -12.91 -25.34 2.23
N MET A 143 -11.91 -24.82 1.52
CA MET A 143 -11.62 -25.34 0.18
C MET A 143 -10.65 -26.51 0.33
N CYS A 144 -11.21 -27.72 0.29
CA CYS A 144 -10.44 -28.95 0.14
C CYS A 144 -10.23 -29.15 -1.36
N ASP A 145 -9.01 -28.92 -1.85
CA ASP A 145 -8.65 -29.33 -3.21
C ASP A 145 -8.58 -30.87 -3.29
N GLN A 146 -8.88 -31.45 -4.46
CA GLN A 146 -9.01 -32.89 -4.73
C GLN A 146 -7.74 -33.72 -4.43
N LYS A 147 -6.66 -33.07 -4.00
CA LYS A 147 -5.39 -33.69 -3.59
C LYS A 147 -5.22 -33.85 -2.06
N GLY A 148 -6.25 -33.60 -1.26
CA GLY A 148 -6.19 -33.79 0.19
C GLY A 148 -5.30 -32.79 0.94
N LEU A 149 -5.05 -31.64 0.32
CA LEU A 149 -4.27 -30.53 0.86
C LEU A 149 -5.23 -29.40 1.21
N CYS A 150 -5.43 -29.18 2.51
CA CYS A 150 -6.26 -28.09 3.00
C CYS A 150 -5.37 -26.88 3.33
N THR A 151 -5.65 -25.75 2.68
CA THR A 151 -5.10 -24.44 3.01
C THR A 151 -5.79 -23.91 4.26
N TYR A 152 -5.06 -23.71 5.36
CA TYR A 152 -5.62 -23.17 6.61
C TYR A 152 -4.96 -21.87 7.05
N SER A 153 -5.79 -21.00 7.62
CA SER A 153 -5.43 -19.72 8.24
C SER A 153 -4.74 -19.94 9.58
N ALA A 154 -3.57 -19.31 9.76
CA ALA A 154 -2.72 -19.36 10.94
C ALA A 154 -3.31 -18.55 12.11
N GLN A 155 -4.44 -18.99 12.65
CA GLN A 155 -5.28 -18.10 13.46
C GLN A 155 -4.76 -17.71 14.86
N TYR A 156 -3.59 -18.20 15.33
CA TYR A 156 -3.10 -17.83 16.67
C TYR A 156 -1.56 -17.75 16.81
N PHE A 157 -0.86 -17.26 15.79
CA PHE A 157 0.61 -17.06 15.91
C PHE A 157 1.00 -15.65 16.41
N LEU A 158 0.06 -14.75 16.69
CA LEU A 158 0.40 -13.38 17.14
C LEU A 158 0.60 -13.28 18.66
N ARG A 159 1.38 -14.18 19.24
CA ARG A 159 1.97 -13.90 20.56
C ARG A 159 3.46 -14.11 20.70
N ASN A 160 4.15 -14.67 19.72
CA ASN A 160 5.61 -14.56 19.59
C ASN A 160 5.97 -14.84 18.15
N ALA A 161 6.89 -14.04 17.60
CA ALA A 161 7.44 -14.16 16.27
C ALA A 161 7.65 -15.63 15.86
N VAL A 162 7.20 -16.00 14.66
CA VAL A 162 7.58 -17.27 14.05
C VAL A 162 9.07 -17.17 13.75
N CYS A 163 9.90 -17.87 14.53
CA CYS A 163 11.23 -18.24 14.10
C CYS A 163 11.07 -19.32 13.02
N PHE A 164 11.36 -18.96 11.78
CA PHE A 164 11.75 -19.93 10.75
C PHE A 164 13.27 -19.94 10.67
#